data_AF-A0A847NE24-F1
#
_entry.id   AF-A0A847NE24-F1
#
_cell.length_a   1.000
_cell.length_b   1.000
_cell.length_c   1.000
_cell.angle_alpha   90.00
_cell.angle_beta   90.00
_cell.angle_gamma   90.00
#
_symmetry.space_group_name_H-M   'P 1'
#
loop_
_entity.id
_entity.type
_entity.pdbx_description
1 polymer ?
#
loop_
_entity_poly.entity_id
_entity_poly.type
_entity_poly.pdbx_seq_one_letter_code
_entity_poly.pdbx_strand_id
1 'polypeptide(L)'
;MTEYYIAVFDSTHYALKFEKAVRDGGYDINIMPVPRELTASCGLSARMEAGEIERIMALAAKEDLKVAGYYHVEVQNGRKVYNRRQ
;
A
#
# COMPACT_ATOMS: atom_id res chain seq x y z
N MET A 1 -17.87 3.78 7.41
CA MET A 1 -16.48 4.25 7.53
C MET A 1 -15.70 3.63 6.38
N THR A 2 -14.79 4.37 5.76
CA THR A 2 -13.95 3.82 4.68
C THR A 2 -12.55 3.71 5.24
N GLU A 3 -12.09 2.47 5.38
CA GLU A 3 -10.76 2.13 5.85
C GLU A 3 -10.04 1.34 4.75
N TYR A 4 -8.80 1.71 4.47
CA TYR A 4 -7.99 1.04 3.47
C TYR A 4 -6.52 1.16 3.84
N TYR A 5 -5.69 0.35 3.24
CA TYR A 5 -4.25 0.43 3.44
C TYR A 5 -3.56 0.98 2.21
N ILE A 6 -2.46 1.66 2.44
CA ILE A 6 -1.53 2.03 1.39
C ILE A 6 -0.14 1.52 1.75
N ALA A 7 0.48 0.83 0.80
CA ALA A 7 1.89 0.49 0.84
C ALA A 7 2.68 1.60 0.16
N VAL A 8 3.71 2.12 0.81
CA VAL A 8 4.64 3.08 0.17
C VAL A 8 5.96 2.38 -0.14
N PHE A 9 6.63 2.87 -1.18
CA PHE A 9 7.86 2.27 -1.70
C PHE A 9 8.96 3.30 -1.83
N ASP A 10 10.19 2.86 -1.55
CA ASP A 10 11.39 3.68 -1.79
C ASP A 10 11.87 3.62 -3.24
N SER A 11 11.32 2.72 -4.05
CA SER A 11 11.63 2.59 -5.47
C SER A 11 10.39 2.33 -6.31
N THR A 12 10.29 2.99 -7.47
CA THR A 12 9.29 2.68 -8.51
C THR A 12 9.36 1.22 -8.95
N HIS A 13 10.56 0.64 -9.00
CA HIS A 13 10.74 -0.76 -9.36
C HIS A 13 10.02 -1.70 -8.38
N TYR A 14 10.15 -1.43 -7.07
CA TYR A 14 9.45 -2.22 -6.05
C TYR A 14 7.94 -2.01 -6.09
N ALA A 15 7.47 -0.78 -6.35
CA ALA A 15 6.03 -0.49 -6.48
C ALA A 15 5.39 -1.31 -7.63
N LEU A 16 6.03 -1.32 -8.80
CA LEU A 16 5.54 -2.06 -9.96
C LEU A 16 5.65 -3.59 -9.77
N LYS A 17 6.75 -4.06 -9.15
CA LYS A 17 6.92 -5.49 -8.85
C LYS A 17 5.86 -5.96 -7.86
N PHE A 18 5.57 -5.14 -6.84
CA PHE A 18 4.52 -5.39 -5.88
C PHE A 18 3.14 -5.43 -6.55
N GLU A 19 2.82 -4.44 -7.39
CA GLU A 19 1.58 -4.44 -8.17
C GLU A 19 1.39 -5.73 -8.96
N LYS A 20 2.41 -6.11 -9.72
CA LYS A 20 2.37 -7.30 -10.56
C LYS A 20 2.16 -8.56 -9.73
N ALA A 21 2.95 -8.76 -8.67
CA ALA A 21 2.85 -9.96 -7.83
C ALA A 21 1.49 -10.07 -7.13
N VAL A 22 0.97 -8.95 -6.62
CA VAL A 22 -0.32 -8.91 -5.93
C VAL A 22 -1.48 -9.18 -6.88
N ARG A 23 -1.44 -8.59 -8.09
CA ARG A 23 -2.41 -8.91 -9.15
C ARG A 23 -2.32 -10.36 -9.63
N ASP A 24 -1.11 -10.90 -9.75
CA ASP A 24 -0.90 -12.31 -10.11
C ASP A 24 -1.46 -13.26 -9.03
N GLY A 25 -1.40 -12.85 -7.77
CA GLY A 25 -2.06 -13.51 -6.64
C GLY A 25 -3.59 -13.40 -6.60
N GLY A 26 -4.21 -12.68 -7.55
CA GLY A 26 -5.66 -12.52 -7.66
C GLY A 26 -6.26 -11.37 -6.85
N TYR A 27 -5.43 -10.47 -6.31
CA TYR A 27 -5.87 -9.30 -5.54
C TYR A 27 -5.86 -8.05 -6.42
N ASP A 28 -6.87 -7.19 -6.29
CA ASP A 28 -6.88 -5.91 -6.98
C ASP A 28 -6.25 -4.83 -6.11
N ILE A 29 -5.20 -4.21 -6.63
CA ILE A 29 -4.58 -3.05 -6.02
C ILE A 29 -4.47 -1.91 -7.01
N ASN A 30 -4.46 -0.69 -6.49
CA ASN A 30 -4.41 0.50 -7.30
C ASN A 30 -3.15 1.32 -7.00
N ILE A 31 -2.24 1.42 -7.97
CA ILE A 31 -1.06 2.26 -7.86
C ILE A 31 -1.46 3.72 -8.02
N MET A 32 -1.10 4.53 -7.02
CA MET A 32 -1.36 5.97 -7.00
C MET A 32 -0.15 6.73 -6.47
N PRO A 33 0.00 8.01 -6.83
CA PRO A 33 1.01 8.85 -6.20
C PRO A 33 0.80 8.90 -4.69
N VAL A 34 1.91 8.90 -3.95
CA VAL A 34 1.91 9.00 -2.48
C VAL A 34 1.18 10.29 -2.08
N PRO A 35 0.22 10.23 -1.15
CA PRO A 35 -0.44 11.41 -0.64
C PRO A 35 0.58 12.44 -0.15
N ARG A 36 0.33 13.73 -0.40
CA ARG A 36 1.25 14.81 0.03
C ARG A 36 1.54 14.84 1.53
N GLU A 37 0.68 14.23 2.33
CA GLU A 37 0.84 14.08 3.78
C GLU A 37 1.88 13.01 4.17
N LEU A 38 2.27 12.14 3.23
CA LEU A 38 3.23 11.07 3.42
C LEU A 38 4.51 11.33 2.63
N THR A 39 5.65 11.16 3.30
CA THR A 39 6.97 11.31 2.67
C THR A 39 7.44 9.94 2.18
N ALA A 40 7.63 9.79 0.87
CA ALA A 40 8.20 8.58 0.27
C ALA A 40 9.22 8.95 -0.81
N SER A 41 10.30 8.17 -0.92
CA SER A 41 11.43 8.51 -1.79
C SER A 41 11.08 8.52 -3.28
N CYS A 42 10.16 7.66 -3.73
CA CYS A 42 9.79 7.54 -5.15
C CYS A 42 8.38 8.05 -5.48
N GLY A 43 7.64 8.57 -4.49
CA GLY A 43 6.32 9.16 -4.72
C GLY A 43 5.24 8.20 -5.22
N LEU A 44 5.45 6.88 -5.18
CA LEU A 44 4.46 5.86 -5.56
C LEU A 44 3.99 5.05 -4.36
N SER A 45 2.69 4.77 -4.34
CA SER A 45 2.02 3.97 -3.33
C SER A 45 1.01 3.02 -3.96
N ALA A 46 0.76 1.89 -3.31
CA ALA A 46 -0.26 0.93 -3.70
C ALA A 46 -1.39 0.98 -2.69
N ARG A 47 -2.59 1.34 -3.14
CA ARG A 47 -3.81 1.26 -2.32
C ARG A 47 -4.40 -0.14 -2.41
N MET A 48 -4.79 -0.66 -1.26
CA MET A 48 -5.43 -1.95 -1.10
C MET A 48 -6.54 -1.88 -0.05
N GLU A 49 -7.53 -2.74 -0.20
CA GLU A 49 -8.65 -2.87 0.73
C GLU A 49 -8.16 -3.40 2.09
N ALA A 50 -8.74 -2.89 3.19
CA ALA A 50 -8.37 -3.35 4.53
C ALA A 50 -8.68 -4.83 4.76
N GLY A 51 -9.67 -5.39 4.07
CA GLY A 51 -9.99 -6.83 4.13
C GLY A 51 -8.96 -7.75 3.47
N GLU A 52 -8.05 -7.21 2.64
CA GLU A 52 -7.08 -8.00 1.87
C GLU A 52 -5.63 -7.78 2.32
N ILE A 53 -5.37 -6.77 3.15
CA ILE A 53 -4.02 -6.38 3.59
C ILE A 53 -3.21 -7.55 4.17
N GLU A 54 -3.80 -8.41 4.99
CA GLU A 54 -3.06 -9.53 5.59
C GLU A 54 -2.58 -10.53 4.56
N ARG A 55 -3.42 -10.82 3.55
CA ARG A 55 -3.07 -11.73 2.45
C ARG A 55 -2.01 -11.09 1.55
N ILE A 56 -2.14 -9.80 1.27
CA ILE A 56 -1.19 -9.03 0.47
C ILE A 56 0.16 -8.95 1.18
N MET A 57 0.20 -8.71 2.50
CA MET A 57 1.44 -8.70 3.28
C MET A 57 2.11 -10.08 3.29
N ALA A 58 1.34 -11.16 3.46
CA ALA A 58 1.87 -12.51 3.38
C ALA A 58 2.45 -12.83 1.99
N LEU A 59 1.75 -12.42 0.92
CA LEU A 59 2.24 -12.58 -0.45
C LEU A 59 3.51 -11.75 -0.69
N ALA A 60 3.54 -10.51 -0.21
CA ALA A 60 4.70 -9.63 -0.32
C ALA A 60 5.92 -10.22 0.41
N ALA A 61 5.73 -10.78 1.61
CA ALA A 61 6.79 -11.47 2.34
C ALA A 61 7.27 -12.73 1.60
N LYS A 62 6.34 -13.50 1.02
CA LYS A 62 6.66 -14.71 0.23
C LYS A 62 7.48 -14.39 -1.02
N GLU A 63 7.16 -13.29 -1.71
CA GLU A 63 7.80 -12.86 -2.96
C GLU A 63 9.05 -11.96 -2.74
N ASP A 64 9.49 -11.80 -1.48
CA ASP A 64 10.57 -10.90 -1.06
C ASP A 64 10.39 -9.47 -1.60
N LEU A 65 9.17 -8.95 -1.50
CA LEU A 65 8.83 -7.61 -1.97
C LEU A 65 9.15 -6.58 -0.89
N LYS A 66 10.08 -5.68 -1.21
CA LYS A 66 10.43 -4.58 -0.30
C LYS A 66 9.37 -3.49 -0.33
N VAL A 67 8.69 -3.35 0.79
CA VAL A 67 7.76 -2.26 1.08
C VAL A 67 8.38 -1.37 2.14
N ALA A 68 8.40 -0.05 1.92
CA ALA A 68 8.99 0.90 2.85
C ALA A 68 8.11 1.11 4.11
N GLY A 69 6.80 0.94 3.96
CA GLY A 69 5.86 0.87 5.06
C GLY A 69 4.42 0.73 4.61
N TYR A 70 3.60 0.21 5.52
CA TYR A 70 2.15 0.15 5.35
C TYR A 70 1.49 1.22 6.22
N TYR A 71 0.52 1.93 5.65
CA TYR A 71 -0.24 2.97 6.34
C TYR A 71 -1.72 2.62 6.27
N HIS A 72 -2.35 2.56 7.44
CA HIS A 72 -3.78 2.47 7.58
C HIS A 72 -4.40 3.84 7.35
N VAL A 73 -5.33 3.92 6.42
CA VAL A 73 -6.01 5.16 6.05
C VAL A 73 -7.45 5.11 6.48
N GLU A 74 -7.81 5.96 7.43
CA GLU A 74 -9.15 6.07 7.99
C GLU A 74 -9.79 7.37 7.54
N VAL A 75 -10.94 7.28 6.87
CA VAL A 75 -11.70 8.46 6.44
C VAL A 75 -12.76 8.79 7.49
N GLN A 76 -12.55 9.89 8.23
CA GLN A 76 -13.48 10.39 9.25
C GLN A 76 -13.88 11.84 8.92
N ASN A 77 -15.19 12.11 8.78
CA ASN A 77 -15.74 13.45 8.47
C ASN A 77 -15.04 14.18 7.30
N GLY A 78 -14.68 13.45 6.24
CA GLY A 78 -14.00 13.99 5.06
C GLY A 78 -12.49 14.23 5.22
N ARG A 79 -11.92 13.98 6.41
CA ARG A 79 -10.48 13.97 6.66
C ARG A 79 -9.94 12.56 6.57
N LYS A 80 -8.76 12.40 5.95
CA LYS A 80 -8.02 11.14 5.91
C LYS A 80 -6.99 11.16 7.02
N VAL A 81 -6.95 10.11 7.84
CA VAL A 81 -5.93 9.93 8.87
C VAL A 81 -5.04 8.78 8.44
N TYR A 82 -3.72 8.99 8.42
CA TYR A 82 -2.73 8.00 8.00
C TYR A 82 -1.98 7.48 9.23
N ASN A 83 -2.25 6.25 9.63
CA ASN A 83 -1.60 5.59 10.76
C ASN A 83 -0.58 4.58 10.24
N ARG A 84 0.72 4.82 10.50
CA ARG A 84 1.78 3.87 10.10
C ARG A 84 1.64 2.58 10.91
N ARG A 85 1.56 1.45 10.23
CA ARG A 85 1.60 0.11 10.84
C ARG A 85 3.05 -0.38 10.74
N GLN A 86 3.70 -0.55 11.88
CA GLN A 86 5.09 -1.03 12.01
C GLN A 86 5.11 -2.51 12.39
#